data_AF-A0A165ZR80-F1
#
_entry.id   AF-A0A165ZR80-F1
#
_cell.length_a   1.000
_cell.length_b   1.000
_cell.length_c   1.000
_cell.angle_alpha   90.00
_cell.angle_beta   90.00
_cell.angle_gamma   90.00
#
_symmetry.space_group_name_H-M   'P 1'
#
loop_
_entity.id
_entity.type
_entity.pdbx_description
1 polymer ?
#
loop_
_entity_poly.entity_id
_entity_poly.type
_entity_poly.pdbx_seq_one_letter_code
_entity_poly.pdbx_strand_id
1 'polypeptide(L)'
;MFSSVRRRLKRPGSPTQSPEVTDSDPYHKTSTSGDVDGIWQNALDDYRRSLPPDLCDFSIRFVNDTERCRTSEDILNLLQGTSVRLGKRREGNDLANRLRSALKPLVYGLGVILDATAETASALNAPAGKGIFAAVAVLLKAADRVSDIFDDLERLLKRMSEFVERLRVRVRELLMDGSRRIVVKALVEILKAFELAMRMLKRGRIQHFVHALFSKGDDIKSALQALADVTSEEERMAIAELVVGLGQLHAKVDDMNASVSTVQSEKIYGMMQENTASNSNILTALEGLREANATQSSRTEIALGTQTTIAGQQEVVRPRSPRDYHALGRMLRYAVSRFSSEDQDVLWRAFATMFTWAVDAAGESSQAMITLTRVAQVAESMIAMTVTFLFLFMIWRLGSVSRPLGLSPGSIIIVDVLGEVLFSSPRPSQRGRTRTRSFCRPSAAALVPHMYKGVSTAWATQNIS
;
A
#
# COMPACT_ATOMS: atom_id res chain seq x y z
N MET A 1 40.21 41.21 27.41
CA MET A 1 40.30 41.20 28.89
C MET A 1 38.97 40.67 29.40
N PHE A 2 38.78 39.45 29.89
CA PHE A 2 39.56 38.66 30.83
C PHE A 2 39.61 37.19 30.42
N SER A 3 40.80 36.60 30.51
CA SER A 3 41.08 35.18 30.48
C SER A 3 40.77 34.54 31.84
N SER A 4 40.16 33.36 31.86
CA SER A 4 40.27 32.48 33.03
C SER A 4 40.43 31.02 32.64
N VAL A 5 41.66 30.59 32.89
CA VAL A 5 42.26 29.28 32.82
C VAL A 5 41.90 28.50 34.10
N ARG A 6 41.29 27.31 33.98
CA ARG A 6 41.37 26.24 35.01
C ARG A 6 41.36 24.87 34.33
N ARG A 7 42.55 24.29 34.17
CA ARG A 7 43.17 23.24 35.01
C ARG A 7 42.51 21.85 34.87
N ARG A 8 43.16 21.03 34.05
CA ARG A 8 43.03 19.57 33.99
C ARG A 8 43.43 18.97 35.34
N LEU A 9 42.52 18.18 35.93
CA LEU A 9 42.82 17.30 37.05
C LEU A 9 42.92 15.87 36.51
N LYS A 10 44.15 15.35 36.56
CA LYS A 10 44.53 13.98 36.26
C LYS A 10 44.30 13.14 37.52
N ARG A 11 43.54 12.05 37.44
CA ARG A 11 43.44 11.04 38.50
C ARG A 11 43.80 9.64 37.96
N PRO A 12 44.38 8.77 38.82
CA PRO A 12 45.15 7.59 38.45
C PRO A 12 44.30 6.33 38.23
N GLY A 13 44.83 5.39 37.43
CA GLY A 13 44.28 4.04 37.19
C GLY A 13 44.23 3.19 38.47
N SER A 14 43.34 2.21 38.59
CA SER A 14 43.30 0.86 37.98
C SER A 14 42.13 0.10 38.69
N PRO A 15 41.71 -1.15 38.38
CA PRO A 15 42.34 -2.19 37.56
C PRO A 15 41.45 -2.88 36.51
N THR A 16 42.16 -3.51 35.58
CA THR A 16 41.73 -4.48 34.57
C THR A 16 40.79 -5.56 35.12
N GLN A 17 39.56 -5.60 34.62
CA GLN A 17 38.71 -6.80 34.63
C GLN A 17 38.62 -7.33 33.21
N SER A 18 39.00 -8.60 33.05
CA SER A 18 38.87 -9.39 31.83
C SER A 18 37.40 -9.50 31.42
N PRO A 19 37.05 -9.35 30.13
CA PRO A 19 35.69 -9.61 29.69
C PRO A 19 35.49 -11.12 29.53
N GLU A 20 34.64 -11.66 30.39
CA GLU A 20 33.98 -12.95 30.23
C GLU A 20 33.11 -12.87 28.97
N VAL A 21 33.42 -13.71 27.98
CA VAL A 21 32.71 -13.83 26.72
C VAL A 21 31.39 -14.55 27.00
N THR A 22 30.34 -13.79 27.30
CA THR A 22 28.97 -14.28 27.27
C THR A 22 28.44 -14.08 25.87
N ASP A 23 28.50 -15.16 25.09
CA ASP A 23 27.88 -15.30 23.77
C ASP A 23 26.39 -15.00 23.89
N SER A 24 26.02 -13.77 23.56
CA SER A 24 24.65 -13.26 23.63
C SER A 24 24.34 -12.65 22.27
N ASP A 25 23.46 -13.35 21.57
CA ASP A 25 23.02 -13.10 20.20
C ASP A 25 22.79 -11.59 19.92
N PRO A 26 23.48 -10.97 18.95
CA PRO A 26 23.43 -9.51 18.76
C PRO A 26 22.18 -8.99 18.04
N TYR A 27 21.25 -9.86 17.64
CA TYR A 27 20.17 -9.51 16.73
C TYR A 27 18.81 -9.78 17.35
N HIS A 28 18.36 -8.90 18.24
CA HIS A 28 16.96 -8.43 18.34
C HIS A 28 16.84 -7.49 19.54
N LYS A 29 17.48 -6.31 19.44
CA LYS A 29 17.09 -5.18 20.29
C LYS A 29 15.76 -4.68 19.74
N THR A 30 14.66 -5.26 20.23
CA THR A 30 13.30 -4.80 19.95
C THR A 30 13.22 -3.37 20.46
N SER A 31 13.28 -2.42 19.52
CA SER A 31 13.20 -0.99 19.79
C SER A 31 11.84 -0.70 20.44
N THR A 32 11.83 -0.63 21.76
CA THR A 32 10.67 -0.45 22.62
C THR A 32 9.81 0.74 22.20
N SER A 33 8.49 0.59 22.31
CA SER A 33 7.46 1.60 21.98
C SER A 33 7.79 3.03 22.45
N GLY A 34 8.44 3.19 23.60
CA GLY A 34 8.84 4.50 24.13
C GLY A 34 9.81 5.31 23.27
N ASP A 35 10.51 4.67 22.32
CA ASP A 35 11.36 5.36 21.34
C ASP A 35 10.53 6.17 20.34
N VAL A 36 9.37 5.63 19.92
CA VAL A 36 8.48 6.27 18.94
C VAL A 36 7.78 7.49 19.56
N ASP A 37 7.30 7.34 20.80
CA ASP A 37 6.64 8.44 21.53
C ASP A 37 7.59 9.61 21.78
N GLY A 38 8.86 9.31 22.12
CA GLY A 38 9.91 10.31 22.27
C GLY A 38 10.18 11.09 20.99
N ILE A 39 10.23 10.41 19.84
CA ILE A 39 10.43 11.06 18.54
C ILE A 39 9.29 12.04 18.22
N TRP A 40 8.04 11.63 18.44
CA TRP A 40 6.88 12.50 18.21
C TRP A 40 6.88 13.72 19.13
N GLN A 41 7.09 13.50 20.42
CA GLN A 41 7.11 14.58 21.41
C GLN A 41 8.22 15.59 21.12
N ASN A 42 9.41 15.11 20.75
CA ASN A 42 10.53 15.97 20.35
C ASN A 42 10.16 16.84 19.15
N ALA A 43 9.51 16.27 18.13
CA ALA A 43 9.08 17.03 16.96
C ALA A 43 8.04 18.11 17.28
N LEU A 44 7.08 17.81 18.18
CA LEU A 44 6.12 18.80 18.67
C LEU A 44 6.81 19.91 19.47
N ASP A 45 7.78 19.58 20.30
CA ASP A 45 8.51 20.56 21.09
C ASP A 45 9.41 21.43 20.22
N ASP A 46 10.07 20.87 19.21
CA ASP A 46 10.82 21.62 18.21
C ASP A 46 9.91 22.56 17.42
N TYR A 47 8.74 22.08 16.99
CA TYR A 47 7.74 22.92 16.35
C TYR A 47 7.33 24.09 17.26
N ARG A 48 7.00 23.84 18.53
CA ARG A 48 6.61 24.88 19.50
C ARG A 48 7.72 25.90 19.71
N ARG A 49 8.98 25.47 19.86
CA ARG A 49 10.15 26.35 20.00
C ARG A 49 10.37 27.24 18.78
N SER A 50 9.96 26.80 17.59
CA SER A 50 10.05 27.60 16.37
C SER A 50 9.01 28.74 16.28
N LEU A 51 7.95 28.69 17.09
CA LEU A 51 6.88 29.67 17.06
C LEU A 51 7.31 30.98 17.72
N PRO A 52 6.86 32.15 17.20
CA PRO A 52 6.99 33.38 17.96
C PRO A 52 6.05 33.35 19.18
N PRO A 53 6.33 34.16 20.22
CA PRO A 53 5.57 34.12 21.47
C PRO A 53 4.05 34.26 21.28
N ASP A 54 3.61 35.15 20.38
CA ASP A 54 2.19 35.41 20.11
C ASP A 54 1.45 34.19 19.51
N LEU A 55 2.11 33.42 18.64
CA LEU A 55 1.51 32.20 18.09
C LEU A 55 1.70 30.99 19.00
N CYS A 56 2.72 31.00 19.87
CA CYS A 56 2.90 29.98 20.90
C CYS A 56 1.73 30.02 21.91
N ASP A 57 1.39 31.22 22.40
CA ASP A 57 0.23 31.43 23.26
C ASP A 57 -1.08 31.02 22.57
N PHE A 58 -1.21 31.36 21.28
CA PHE A 58 -2.35 30.92 20.48
C PHE A 58 -2.41 29.40 20.36
N SER A 59 -1.28 28.73 20.10
CA SER A 59 -1.20 27.27 20.02
C SER A 59 -1.65 26.61 21.32
N ILE A 60 -1.24 27.13 22.47
CA ILE A 60 -1.63 26.60 23.78
C ILE A 60 -3.14 26.75 24.00
N ARG A 61 -3.70 27.94 23.72
CA ARG A 61 -5.14 28.18 23.81
C ARG A 61 -5.93 27.26 22.87
N PHE A 62 -5.45 27.08 21.64
CA PHE A 62 -6.09 26.21 20.67
C PHE A 62 -6.08 24.74 21.13
N VAL A 63 -4.96 24.25 21.69
CA VAL A 63 -4.91 22.89 22.27
C VAL A 63 -5.97 22.75 23.36
N ASN A 64 -6.08 23.71 24.28
CA ASN A 64 -7.11 23.68 25.33
C ASN A 64 -8.54 23.70 24.76
N ASP A 65 -8.78 24.45 23.68
CA ASP A 65 -10.08 24.44 23.01
C ASP A 65 -10.37 23.09 22.33
N THR A 66 -9.35 22.45 21.74
CA THR A 66 -9.50 21.10 21.17
C THR A 66 -9.72 20.01 22.22
N GLU A 67 -9.44 20.25 23.50
CA GLU A 67 -9.84 19.33 24.58
C GLU A 67 -11.35 19.17 24.68
N ARG A 68 -12.10 20.20 24.28
CA ARG A 68 -13.56 20.19 24.28
C ARG A 68 -14.17 19.57 23.02
N CYS A 69 -13.38 19.43 21.95
CA CYS A 69 -13.81 18.80 20.71
C CYS A 69 -13.93 17.28 20.90
N ARG A 70 -15.10 16.72 20.57
CA ARG A 70 -15.35 15.26 20.65
C ARG A 70 -15.30 14.59 19.28
N THR A 71 -15.47 15.37 18.23
CA THR A 71 -15.54 14.87 16.85
C THR A 71 -14.57 15.61 15.95
N SER A 72 -14.19 15.00 14.83
CA SER A 72 -13.43 15.68 13.77
C SER A 72 -14.17 16.90 13.23
N GLU A 73 -15.52 16.90 13.28
CA GLU A 73 -16.34 18.04 12.87
C GLU A 73 -16.18 19.21 13.83
N ASP A 74 -16.08 18.97 15.14
CA ASP A 74 -15.81 20.02 16.13
C ASP A 74 -14.44 20.67 15.88
N ILE A 75 -13.42 19.86 15.55
CA ILE A 75 -12.07 20.33 15.21
C ILE A 75 -12.12 21.14 13.90
N LEU A 76 -12.83 20.66 12.88
CA LEU A 76 -13.02 21.39 11.63
C LEU A 76 -13.71 22.73 11.85
N ASN A 77 -14.74 22.78 12.68
CA ASN A 77 -15.46 24.00 13.01
C ASN A 77 -14.57 24.97 13.81
N LEU A 78 -13.70 24.47 14.69
CA LEU A 78 -12.73 25.29 15.42
C LEU A 78 -11.64 25.87 14.48
N LEU A 79 -11.10 25.06 13.57
CA LEU A 79 -10.15 25.49 12.54
C LEU A 79 -10.80 26.51 11.58
N GLN A 80 -12.04 26.26 11.18
CA GLN A 80 -12.78 27.21 10.35
C GLN A 80 -13.12 28.49 11.12
N GLY A 81 -13.42 28.43 12.42
CA GLY A 81 -13.59 29.62 13.25
C GLY A 81 -12.33 30.47 13.32
N THR A 82 -11.16 29.82 13.29
CA THR A 82 -9.85 30.48 13.14
C THR A 82 -9.72 31.11 11.74
N SER A 83 -10.28 30.47 10.71
CA SER A 83 -10.22 30.94 9.32
C SER A 83 -11.28 31.98 8.90
N VAL A 84 -12.45 32.04 9.56
CA VAL A 84 -13.54 32.97 9.21
C VAL A 84 -13.18 34.41 9.57
N ARG A 85 -12.31 34.61 10.58
CA ARG A 85 -11.72 35.93 10.85
C ARG A 85 -10.89 36.44 9.65
N LEU A 86 -10.37 35.52 8.84
CA LEU A 86 -9.62 35.78 7.61
C LEU A 86 -10.55 36.20 6.48
N GLY A 87 -11.66 35.45 6.30
CA GLY A 87 -12.65 35.67 5.25
C GLY A 87 -13.40 37.00 5.38
N LYS A 88 -13.61 37.54 6.58
CA LYS A 88 -14.25 38.86 6.76
C LYS A 88 -13.48 40.03 6.13
N ARG A 89 -12.20 39.85 5.77
CA ARG A 89 -11.36 40.86 5.12
C ARG A 89 -11.27 40.76 3.59
N ARG A 90 -11.75 39.67 2.97
CA ARG A 90 -11.73 39.48 1.50
C ARG A 90 -13.09 39.00 1.00
N GLU A 91 -13.42 39.40 -0.22
CA GLU A 91 -14.71 39.16 -0.87
C GLU A 91 -15.16 37.69 -0.81
N GLY A 92 -16.18 37.42 0.02
CA GLY A 92 -17.09 36.28 -0.15
C GLY A 92 -16.75 34.99 0.61
N ASN A 93 -17.79 34.16 0.72
CA ASN A 93 -17.78 32.83 1.35
C ASN A 93 -16.87 31.81 0.60
N ASP A 94 -16.40 32.14 -0.60
CA ASP A 94 -15.70 31.20 -1.49
C ASP A 94 -14.34 30.74 -0.94
N LEU A 95 -13.51 31.66 -0.45
CA LEU A 95 -12.20 31.31 0.11
C LEU A 95 -12.33 30.42 1.36
N ALA A 96 -13.31 30.73 2.22
CA ALA A 96 -13.60 29.93 3.39
C ALA A 96 -14.06 28.51 3.01
N ASN A 97 -14.86 28.39 1.94
CA ASN A 97 -15.30 27.10 1.41
C ASN A 97 -14.14 26.30 0.80
N ARG A 98 -13.27 26.93 0.02
CA ARG A 98 -12.07 26.31 -0.56
C ARG A 98 -11.14 25.78 0.54
N LEU A 99 -10.87 26.60 1.55
CA LEU A 99 -10.05 26.19 2.68
C LEU A 99 -10.70 25.06 3.49
N ARG A 100 -12.02 25.14 3.74
CA ARG A 100 -12.77 24.04 4.38
C ARG A 100 -12.67 22.76 3.57
N SER A 101 -12.75 22.84 2.23
CA SER A 101 -12.62 21.67 1.35
C SER A 101 -11.24 21.01 1.43
N ALA A 102 -10.18 21.80 1.64
CA ALA A 102 -8.81 21.30 1.81
C ALA A 102 -8.56 20.76 3.24
N LEU A 103 -9.10 21.42 4.25
CA LEU A 103 -8.96 21.01 5.66
C LEU A 103 -9.76 19.75 5.97
N LYS A 104 -10.91 19.56 5.34
CA LYS A 104 -11.81 18.42 5.60
C LYS A 104 -11.09 17.06 5.53
N PRO A 105 -10.53 16.64 4.37
CA PRO A 105 -9.82 15.36 4.27
C PRO A 105 -8.61 15.30 5.21
N LEU A 106 -7.89 16.40 5.38
CA LEU A 106 -6.75 16.46 6.29
C LEU A 106 -7.16 16.16 7.74
N VAL A 107 -8.22 16.79 8.25
CA VAL A 107 -8.65 16.61 9.64
C VAL A 107 -9.25 15.24 9.88
N TYR A 108 -10.08 14.75 8.96
CA TYR A 108 -10.64 13.40 9.10
C TYR A 108 -9.56 12.32 9.03
N GLY A 109 -8.63 12.42 8.06
CA GLY A 109 -7.57 11.43 7.94
C GLY A 109 -6.60 11.47 9.12
N LEU A 110 -6.20 12.67 9.58
CA LEU A 110 -5.39 12.81 10.79
C LEU A 110 -6.13 12.27 12.02
N GLY A 111 -7.44 12.51 12.15
CA GLY A 111 -8.24 11.95 13.24
C GLY A 111 -8.15 10.42 13.29
N VAL A 112 -8.38 9.75 12.17
CA VAL A 112 -8.28 8.28 12.07
C VAL A 112 -6.87 7.78 12.39
N ILE A 113 -5.84 8.44 11.85
CA ILE A 113 -4.45 8.04 12.08
C ILE A 113 -4.07 8.22 13.55
N LEU A 114 -4.49 9.33 14.14
CA LEU A 114 -4.24 9.63 15.54
C LEU A 114 -5.00 8.69 16.46
N ASP A 115 -6.25 8.32 16.16
CA ASP A 115 -7.01 7.37 16.97
C ASP A 115 -6.34 5.98 16.98
N ALA A 116 -5.91 5.50 15.81
CA ALA A 116 -5.22 4.21 15.69
C ALA A 116 -3.80 4.21 16.29
N THR A 117 -3.16 5.38 16.40
CA THR A 117 -1.88 5.53 17.12
C THR A 117 -2.06 5.88 18.60
N ALA A 118 -3.23 6.38 18.99
CA ALA A 118 -3.55 6.81 20.36
C ALA A 118 -3.86 5.65 21.31
N GLU A 119 -4.19 4.45 20.81
CA GLU A 119 -4.30 3.24 21.64
C GLU A 119 -3.01 2.95 22.43
N THR A 120 -1.87 3.54 22.05
CA THR A 120 -0.59 3.47 22.80
C THR A 120 -0.34 4.69 23.70
N ALA A 121 -0.93 5.85 23.39
CA ALA A 121 -0.70 7.11 24.09
C ALA A 121 -1.51 7.27 25.39
N SER A 122 -2.53 6.44 25.66
CA SER A 122 -3.26 6.46 26.94
C SER A 122 -2.37 6.21 28.18
N ALA A 123 -1.13 5.74 28.00
CA ALA A 123 -0.15 5.64 29.09
C ALA A 123 0.46 6.99 29.52
N LEU A 124 0.34 8.03 28.69
CA LEU A 124 0.88 9.36 28.94
C LEU A 124 -0.25 10.35 28.77
N ASN A 125 -0.72 10.97 29.85
CA ASN A 125 -1.82 11.95 29.91
C ASN A 125 -1.59 13.25 29.09
N ALA A 126 -0.81 13.21 28.00
CA ALA A 126 -0.55 14.32 27.10
C ALA A 126 -1.52 14.26 25.90
N PRO A 127 -2.17 15.38 25.53
CA PRO A 127 -2.97 15.51 24.31
C PRO A 127 -2.09 15.56 23.05
N ALA A 128 -1.16 14.60 22.90
CA ALA A 128 -0.09 14.61 21.90
C ALA A 128 -0.62 14.54 20.46
N GLY A 129 -1.74 13.85 20.23
CA GLY A 129 -2.38 13.84 18.92
C GLY A 129 -2.94 15.21 18.50
N LYS A 130 -3.33 16.06 19.46
CA LYS A 130 -3.95 17.36 19.17
C LYS A 130 -2.94 18.42 18.72
N GLY A 131 -1.64 18.19 18.97
CA GLY A 131 -0.57 19.11 18.61
C GLY A 131 -0.50 19.42 17.11
N ILE A 132 -0.81 18.44 16.25
CA ILE A 132 -0.82 18.67 14.79
C ILE A 132 -1.96 19.58 14.34
N PHE A 133 -3.14 19.49 14.96
CA PHE A 133 -4.26 20.40 14.68
C PHE A 133 -3.93 21.82 15.14
N ALA A 134 -3.22 21.95 16.28
CA ALA A 134 -2.71 23.24 16.71
C ALA A 134 -1.68 23.82 15.73
N ALA A 135 -0.82 22.98 15.15
CA ALA A 135 0.11 23.41 14.10
C ALA A 135 -0.63 23.96 12.87
N VAL A 136 -1.67 23.26 12.40
CA VAL A 136 -2.55 23.74 11.31
C VAL A 136 -3.22 25.06 11.70
N ALA A 137 -3.77 25.16 12.91
CA ALA A 137 -4.44 26.39 13.38
C ALA A 137 -3.48 27.58 13.42
N VAL A 138 -2.26 27.38 13.92
CA VAL A 138 -1.20 28.40 13.94
C VAL A 138 -0.86 28.85 12.52
N LEU A 139 -0.75 27.91 11.58
CA LEU A 139 -0.48 28.21 10.17
C LEU A 139 -1.60 29.06 9.55
N LEU A 140 -2.87 28.69 9.79
CA LEU A 140 -4.03 29.49 9.39
C LEU A 140 -4.01 30.89 10.01
N LYS A 141 -3.68 30.98 11.31
CA LYS A 141 -3.64 32.25 12.03
C LYS A 141 -2.51 33.16 11.56
N ALA A 142 -1.39 32.59 11.14
CA ALA A 142 -0.29 33.33 10.56
C ALA A 142 -0.61 33.87 9.17
N ALA A 143 -1.32 33.09 8.35
CA ALA A 143 -1.77 33.52 7.03
C ALA A 143 -2.79 34.67 7.08
N ASP A 144 -3.49 34.87 8.20
CA ASP A 144 -4.35 36.05 8.45
C ASP A 144 -3.67 37.38 8.12
N ARG A 145 -2.38 37.46 8.44
CA ARG A 145 -1.63 38.70 8.34
C ARG A 145 -1.20 39.02 6.92
N VAL A 146 -1.34 38.08 5.99
CA VAL A 146 -0.84 38.25 4.62
C VAL A 146 -1.82 37.60 3.64
N SER A 147 -2.64 38.44 3.04
CA SER A 147 -3.81 37.95 2.31
C SER A 147 -3.47 37.28 0.97
N ASP A 148 -2.32 37.57 0.36
CA ASP A 148 -1.89 36.96 -0.92
C ASP A 148 -1.40 35.51 -0.80
N ILE A 149 -1.48 34.95 0.41
CA ILE A 149 -0.90 33.65 0.77
C ILE A 149 -1.94 32.53 0.78
N PHE A 150 -3.23 32.85 0.70
CA PHE A 150 -4.25 31.85 0.94
C PHE A 150 -4.32 30.76 -0.13
N ASP A 151 -4.18 31.11 -1.41
CA ASP A 151 -4.15 30.12 -2.50
C ASP A 151 -2.97 29.16 -2.34
N ASP A 152 -1.85 29.71 -1.90
CA ASP A 152 -0.60 29.04 -1.62
C ASP A 152 -0.72 28.06 -0.44
N LEU A 153 -1.36 28.50 0.64
CA LEU A 153 -1.66 27.69 1.81
C LEU A 153 -2.68 26.58 1.51
N GLU A 154 -3.72 26.88 0.73
CA GLU A 154 -4.70 25.88 0.30
C GLU A 154 -4.02 24.76 -0.49
N ARG A 155 -3.11 25.10 -1.42
CA ARG A 155 -2.35 24.13 -2.20
C ARG A 155 -1.47 23.24 -1.31
N LEU A 156 -0.83 23.80 -0.29
CA LEU A 156 -0.07 23.04 0.70
C LEU A 156 -0.97 22.07 1.47
N LEU A 157 -2.11 22.55 1.99
CA LEU A 157 -3.05 21.73 2.75
C LEU A 157 -3.65 20.61 1.89
N LYS A 158 -3.95 20.88 0.62
CA LYS A 158 -4.40 19.86 -0.34
C LYS A 158 -3.37 18.74 -0.52
N ARG A 159 -2.10 19.07 -0.74
CA ARG A 159 -1.03 18.06 -0.83
C ARG A 159 -0.88 17.24 0.45
N MET A 160 -0.94 17.90 1.61
CA MET A 160 -0.89 17.19 2.89
C MET A 160 -2.11 16.28 3.07
N SER A 161 -3.29 16.69 2.59
CA SER A 161 -4.49 15.87 2.64
C SER A 161 -4.41 14.63 1.75
N GLU A 162 -3.82 14.74 0.56
CA GLU A 162 -3.58 13.59 -0.33
C GLU A 162 -2.65 12.57 0.33
N PHE A 163 -1.61 13.06 1.00
CA PHE A 163 -0.69 12.21 1.75
C PHE A 163 -1.38 11.52 2.94
N VAL A 164 -2.12 12.29 3.74
CA VAL A 164 -2.86 11.79 4.90
C VAL A 164 -3.94 10.79 4.51
N GLU A 165 -4.66 10.98 3.40
CA GLU A 165 -5.66 10.02 2.93
C GLU A 165 -5.02 8.68 2.51
N ARG A 166 -3.83 8.69 1.91
CA ARG A 166 -3.09 7.44 1.63
C ARG A 166 -2.71 6.72 2.92
N LEU A 167 -2.18 7.46 3.89
CA LEU A 167 -1.79 6.92 5.18
C LEU A 167 -2.99 6.34 5.95
N ARG A 168 -4.14 7.05 5.91
CA ARG A 168 -5.39 6.64 6.53
C ARG A 168 -5.89 5.28 6.05
N VAL A 169 -5.83 5.00 4.75
CA VAL A 169 -6.31 3.72 4.20
C VAL A 169 -5.59 2.54 4.85
N ARG A 170 -4.31 2.71 5.19
CA ARG A 170 -3.46 1.66 5.75
C ARG A 170 -3.58 1.54 7.26
N VAL A 171 -3.73 2.67 7.95
CA VAL A 171 -3.90 2.71 9.40
C VAL A 171 -5.25 2.13 9.87
N ARG A 172 -6.19 1.85 8.96
CA ARG A 172 -7.42 1.10 9.27
C ARG A 172 -7.21 -0.39 9.53
N GLU A 173 -6.08 -0.94 9.13
CA GLU A 173 -5.69 -2.31 9.43
C GLU A 173 -4.75 -2.30 10.64
N LEU A 174 -4.77 -3.36 11.45
CA LEU A 174 -3.95 -3.46 12.68
C LEU A 174 -2.48 -3.15 12.37
N LEU A 175 -2.01 -1.99 12.85
CA LEU A 175 -0.64 -1.55 12.63
C LEU A 175 0.33 -2.45 13.39
N MET A 176 1.22 -3.13 12.68
CA MET A 176 2.37 -3.75 13.33
C MET A 176 3.36 -2.67 13.81
N ASP A 177 4.28 -3.05 14.71
CA ASP A 177 5.25 -2.13 15.30
C ASP A 177 6.11 -1.39 14.25
N GLY A 178 6.41 -2.05 13.12
CA GLY A 178 7.15 -1.48 11.99
C GLY A 178 6.39 -0.34 11.33
N SER A 179 5.16 -0.60 10.88
CA SER A 179 4.26 0.41 10.32
C SER A 179 3.98 1.57 11.27
N ARG A 180 3.83 1.33 12.59
CA ARG A 180 3.62 2.42 13.58
C ARG A 180 4.77 3.43 13.58
N ARG A 181 6.01 2.96 13.55
CA ARG A 181 7.21 3.83 13.52
C ARG A 181 7.23 4.70 12.27
N ILE A 182 6.83 4.16 11.14
CA ILE A 182 6.80 4.87 9.87
C ILE A 182 5.69 5.92 9.85
N VAL A 183 4.51 5.59 10.37
CA VAL A 183 3.40 6.55 10.55
C VAL A 183 3.84 7.73 11.41
N VAL A 184 4.52 7.49 12.53
CA VAL A 184 5.01 8.58 13.39
C VAL A 184 6.09 9.40 12.67
N LYS A 185 7.02 8.75 11.96
CA LYS A 185 8.01 9.45 11.13
C LYS A 185 7.34 10.34 10.08
N ALA A 186 6.26 9.88 9.45
CA ALA A 186 5.46 10.66 8.51
C ALA A 186 4.83 11.90 9.17
N LEU A 187 4.21 11.74 10.34
CA LEU A 187 3.63 12.85 11.08
C LEU A 187 4.70 13.89 11.48
N VAL A 188 5.90 13.44 11.85
CA VAL A 188 7.04 14.33 12.14
C VAL A 188 7.43 15.14 10.91
N GLU A 189 7.51 14.53 9.72
CA GLU A 189 7.81 15.25 8.48
C GLU A 189 6.70 16.26 8.10
N ILE A 190 5.42 15.95 8.38
CA ILE A 190 4.33 16.93 8.23
C ILE A 190 4.53 18.12 9.16
N LEU A 191 4.88 17.90 10.44
CA LEU A 191 5.15 18.99 11.38
C LEU A 191 6.32 19.87 10.91
N LYS A 192 7.41 19.27 10.44
CA LYS A 192 8.55 20.02 9.87
C LYS A 192 8.15 20.84 8.65
N ALA A 193 7.28 20.30 7.79
CA ALA A 193 6.75 21.04 6.64
C ALA A 193 5.91 22.25 7.09
N PHE A 194 5.07 22.11 8.12
CA PHE A 194 4.33 23.23 8.72
C PHE A 194 5.24 24.26 9.39
N GLU A 195 6.28 23.80 10.08
CA GLU A 195 7.30 24.66 10.70
C GLU A 195 7.98 25.56 9.64
N LEU A 196 8.39 24.95 8.53
CA LEU A 196 9.03 25.62 7.41
C LEU A 196 8.07 26.64 6.75
N ALA A 197 6.83 26.22 6.52
CA ALA A 197 5.76 27.09 6.00
C ALA A 197 5.56 28.31 6.91
N MET A 198 5.47 28.08 8.22
CA MET A 198 5.34 29.11 9.22
C MET A 198 6.54 30.07 9.24
N ARG A 199 7.78 29.56 9.18
CA ARG A 199 8.99 30.40 9.09
C ARG A 199 8.96 31.29 7.85
N MET A 200 8.44 30.81 6.72
CA MET A 200 8.34 31.60 5.49
C MET A 200 7.18 32.60 5.50
N LEU A 201 6.06 32.28 6.16
CA LEU A 201 4.98 33.23 6.45
C LEU A 201 5.51 34.45 7.23
N LYS A 202 6.29 34.21 8.29
CA LYS A 202 6.88 35.30 9.10
C LYS A 202 7.77 36.24 8.29
N ARG A 203 8.49 35.70 7.30
CA ARG A 203 9.41 36.47 6.46
C ARG A 203 8.69 37.27 5.37
N GLY A 204 7.37 37.13 5.22
CA GLY A 204 6.59 37.75 4.14
C GLY A 204 6.96 37.22 2.75
N ARG A 205 7.67 36.07 2.67
CA ARG A 205 8.21 35.51 1.42
C ARG A 205 7.49 34.22 1.03
N ILE A 206 6.21 34.10 1.30
CA ILE A 206 5.52 32.83 1.00
C ILE A 206 5.38 32.59 -0.49
N GLN A 207 5.28 33.64 -1.32
CA GLN A 207 5.17 33.45 -2.77
C GLN A 207 6.41 32.70 -3.26
N HIS A 208 7.58 33.02 -2.67
CA HIS A 208 8.80 32.25 -2.89
C HIS A 208 8.77 30.87 -2.22
N PHE A 209 8.11 30.70 -1.06
CA PHE A 209 7.90 29.39 -0.43
C PHE A 209 7.07 28.48 -1.33
N VAL A 210 5.87 28.86 -1.74
CA VAL A 210 5.04 28.02 -2.59
C VAL A 210 5.64 27.92 -3.98
N HIS A 211 6.20 28.98 -4.55
CA HIS A 211 6.97 28.81 -5.77
C HIS A 211 8.14 27.81 -5.58
N ALA A 212 8.82 27.75 -4.44
CA ALA A 212 9.86 26.74 -4.16
C ALA A 212 9.31 25.37 -3.69
N LEU A 213 8.05 25.30 -3.26
CA LEU A 213 7.31 24.07 -2.93
C LEU A 213 6.78 23.39 -4.20
N PHE A 214 6.62 24.18 -5.27
CA PHE A 214 6.12 23.77 -6.57
C PHE A 214 7.18 23.90 -7.71
N SER A 215 8.32 24.56 -7.47
CA SER A 215 9.51 24.65 -8.34
C SER A 215 10.76 24.11 -7.62
N LYS A 216 11.88 23.96 -8.32
CA LYS A 216 13.14 23.31 -7.85
C LYS A 216 13.90 24.05 -6.71
N GLY A 217 13.27 24.47 -5.61
CA GLY A 217 13.98 25.02 -4.44
C GLY A 217 14.39 23.94 -3.43
N ASP A 218 15.55 24.07 -2.78
CA ASP A 218 16.20 22.95 -2.08
C ASP A 218 15.57 22.57 -0.72
N ASP A 219 15.26 23.52 0.18
CA ASP A 219 14.87 23.20 1.57
C ASP A 219 13.47 22.57 1.68
N ILE A 220 12.49 23.12 0.98
CA ILE A 220 11.11 22.62 0.99
C ILE A 220 11.00 21.32 0.24
N LYS A 221 11.69 21.23 -0.91
CA LYS A 221 11.79 19.98 -1.65
C LYS A 221 12.43 18.92 -0.78
N SER A 222 13.43 19.23 0.04
CA SER A 222 14.00 18.28 1.00
C SER A 222 12.96 17.76 1.98
N ALA A 223 12.08 18.60 2.52
CA ALA A 223 11.01 18.17 3.44
C ALA A 223 9.91 17.36 2.73
N LEU A 224 9.48 17.78 1.54
CA LEU A 224 8.52 17.01 0.73
C LEU A 224 9.11 15.71 0.18
N GLN A 225 10.40 15.71 -0.13
CA GLN A 225 11.14 14.53 -0.55
C GLN A 225 11.30 13.58 0.64
N ALA A 226 11.63 14.08 1.83
CA ALA A 226 11.63 13.26 3.04
C ALA A 226 10.26 12.64 3.29
N LEU A 227 9.17 13.38 3.07
CA LEU A 227 7.81 12.85 3.16
C LEU A 227 7.53 11.78 2.08
N ALA A 228 8.00 11.98 0.86
CA ALA A 228 7.91 10.99 -0.23
C ALA A 228 8.76 9.74 0.05
N ASP A 229 9.95 9.92 0.63
CA ASP A 229 10.85 8.83 1.01
C ASP A 229 10.23 8.03 2.16
N VAL A 230 9.62 8.69 3.14
CA VAL A 230 8.82 8.03 4.19
C VAL A 230 7.65 7.27 3.57
N THR A 231 7.00 7.81 2.54
CA THR A 231 5.94 7.07 1.80
C THR A 231 6.50 5.81 1.15
N SER A 232 7.69 5.89 0.55
CA SER A 232 8.33 4.74 -0.09
C SER A 232 8.79 3.70 0.93
N GLU A 233 9.32 4.13 2.08
CA GLU A 233 9.62 3.24 3.21
C GLU A 233 8.35 2.54 3.71
N GLU A 234 7.24 3.28 3.79
CA GLU A 234 5.93 2.78 4.20
C GLU A 234 5.40 1.72 3.22
N GLU A 235 5.46 1.97 1.91
CA GLU A 235 5.15 0.97 0.88
C GLU A 235 5.99 -0.30 1.01
N ARG A 236 7.30 -0.15 1.23
CA ARG A 236 8.21 -1.30 1.40
C ARG A 236 7.90 -2.09 2.67
N MET A 237 7.57 -1.40 3.76
CA MET A 237 7.19 -2.05 5.02
C MET A 237 5.88 -2.80 4.88
N ALA A 238 4.87 -2.21 4.23
CA ALA A 238 3.61 -2.87 3.97
C ALA A 238 3.79 -4.16 3.14
N ILE A 239 4.68 -4.13 2.13
CA ILE A 239 5.04 -5.33 1.37
C ILE A 239 5.73 -6.37 2.27
N ALA A 240 6.66 -5.95 3.12
CA ALA A 240 7.34 -6.87 4.04
C ALA A 240 6.36 -7.51 5.04
N GLU A 241 5.46 -6.74 5.62
CA GLU A 241 4.41 -7.22 6.53
C GLU A 241 3.46 -8.20 5.82
N LEU A 242 3.10 -7.92 4.56
CA LEU A 242 2.32 -8.85 3.73
C LEU A 242 3.06 -10.17 3.50
N VAL A 243 4.35 -10.12 3.16
CA VAL A 243 5.17 -11.33 2.95
C VAL A 243 5.25 -12.17 4.23
N VAL A 244 5.45 -11.53 5.39
CA VAL A 244 5.43 -12.21 6.69
C VAL A 244 4.06 -12.84 6.96
N GLY A 245 2.98 -12.10 6.71
CA GLY A 245 1.61 -12.61 6.85
C GLY A 245 1.32 -13.80 5.94
N LEU A 246 1.81 -13.76 4.69
CA LEU A 246 1.68 -14.86 3.73
C LEU A 246 2.47 -16.09 4.17
N GLY A 247 3.68 -15.91 4.72
CA GLY A 247 4.45 -17.00 5.30
C GLY A 247 3.75 -17.68 6.46
N GLN A 248 3.12 -16.92 7.36
CA GLN A 248 2.32 -17.46 8.46
C GLN A 248 1.08 -18.19 7.96
N LEU A 249 0.42 -17.66 6.91
CA LEU A 249 -0.72 -18.31 6.28
C LEU A 249 -0.30 -19.63 5.64
N HIS A 250 0.83 -19.66 4.93
CA HIS A 250 1.37 -20.87 4.32
C HIS A 250 1.63 -21.95 5.38
N ALA A 251 2.31 -21.60 6.47
CA ALA A 251 2.57 -22.53 7.57
C ALA A 251 1.28 -23.11 8.18
N LYS A 252 0.23 -22.29 8.32
CA LYS A 252 -1.10 -22.76 8.79
C LYS A 252 -1.79 -23.68 7.77
N VAL A 253 -1.63 -23.41 6.47
CA VAL A 253 -2.16 -24.28 5.42
C VAL A 253 -1.42 -25.61 5.40
N ASP A 254 -0.10 -25.62 5.62
CA ASP A 254 0.69 -26.85 5.72
C ASP A 254 0.26 -27.70 6.94
N ASP A 255 0.06 -27.08 8.10
CA ASP A 255 -0.45 -27.74 9.31
C ASP A 255 -1.87 -28.31 9.09
N MET A 256 -2.73 -27.56 8.42
CA MET A 256 -4.06 -28.03 8.02
C MET A 256 -3.96 -29.20 7.04
N ASN A 257 -3.03 -29.17 6.09
CA ASN A 257 -2.84 -30.26 5.14
C ASN A 257 -2.27 -31.52 5.82
N ALA A 258 -1.38 -31.35 6.81
CA ALA A 258 -0.86 -32.43 7.62
C ALA A 258 -1.98 -33.09 8.46
N SER A 259 -2.82 -32.28 9.12
CA SER A 259 -3.96 -32.79 9.90
C SER A 259 -5.04 -33.43 9.01
N VAL A 260 -5.30 -32.91 7.80
CA VAL A 260 -6.17 -33.59 6.82
C VAL A 260 -5.58 -34.93 6.41
N SER A 261 -4.26 -35.00 6.20
CA SER A 261 -3.57 -36.23 5.83
C SER A 261 -3.64 -37.28 6.95
N THR A 262 -3.48 -36.87 8.22
CA THR A 262 -3.61 -37.78 9.37
C THR A 262 -5.03 -38.31 9.48
N VAL A 263 -6.05 -37.44 9.44
CA VAL A 263 -7.46 -37.85 9.48
C VAL A 263 -7.81 -38.80 8.32
N GLN A 264 -7.30 -38.53 7.12
CA GLN A 264 -7.53 -39.37 5.96
C GLN A 264 -6.84 -40.73 6.11
N SER A 265 -5.64 -40.78 6.69
CA SER A 265 -4.94 -42.03 6.97
C SER A 265 -5.65 -42.85 8.03
N GLU A 266 -6.03 -42.27 9.17
CA GLU A 266 -6.79 -42.93 10.23
C GLU A 266 -8.09 -43.52 9.71
N LYS A 267 -8.82 -42.77 8.88
CA LYS A 267 -10.05 -43.25 8.26
C LYS A 267 -9.81 -44.42 7.30
N ILE A 268 -8.73 -44.39 6.51
CA ILE A 268 -8.37 -45.49 5.60
C ILE A 268 -7.99 -46.74 6.39
N TYR A 269 -7.17 -46.60 7.43
CA TYR A 269 -6.80 -47.72 8.30
C TYR A 269 -8.02 -48.31 9.04
N GLY A 270 -8.90 -47.46 9.56
CA GLY A 270 -10.16 -47.90 10.19
C GLY A 270 -11.06 -48.69 9.23
N MET A 271 -11.28 -48.18 8.00
CA MET A 271 -12.02 -48.91 6.97
C MET A 271 -11.35 -50.24 6.59
N MET A 272 -10.03 -50.28 6.49
CA MET A 272 -9.30 -51.50 6.14
C MET A 272 -9.39 -52.55 7.25
N GLN A 273 -9.37 -52.13 8.51
CA GLN A 273 -9.54 -53.01 9.67
C GLN A 273 -10.97 -53.56 9.76
N GLU A 274 -11.97 -52.72 9.52
CA GLU A 274 -13.37 -53.14 9.45
C GLU A 274 -13.60 -54.14 8.30
N ASN A 275 -13.01 -53.88 7.13
CA ASN A 275 -13.13 -54.77 5.99
C ASN A 275 -12.40 -56.12 6.22
N THR A 276 -11.25 -56.12 6.88
CA THR A 276 -10.56 -57.38 7.24
C THR A 276 -11.36 -58.20 8.25
N ALA A 277 -11.99 -57.56 9.24
CA ALA A 277 -12.91 -58.22 10.17
C ALA A 277 -14.16 -58.77 9.46
N SER A 278 -14.72 -58.02 8.51
CA SER A 278 -15.84 -58.49 7.68
C SER A 278 -15.44 -59.70 6.85
N ASN A 279 -14.28 -59.66 6.19
CA ASN A 279 -13.77 -60.77 5.38
C ASN A 279 -13.47 -62.03 6.20
N SER A 280 -12.95 -61.90 7.43
CA SER A 280 -12.76 -63.06 8.31
C SER A 280 -14.09 -63.71 8.67
N ASN A 281 -15.13 -62.90 8.95
CA ASN A 281 -16.46 -63.42 9.24
C ASN A 281 -17.05 -64.17 8.03
N ILE A 282 -16.87 -63.63 6.82
CA ILE A 282 -17.30 -64.30 5.57
C ILE A 282 -16.58 -65.64 5.38
N LEU A 283 -15.26 -65.69 5.62
CA LEU A 283 -14.48 -66.94 5.53
C LEU A 283 -15.00 -67.99 6.52
N THR A 284 -15.22 -67.62 7.78
CA THR A 284 -15.77 -68.54 8.79
C THR A 284 -17.18 -69.01 8.44
N ALA A 285 -18.02 -68.15 7.85
CA ALA A 285 -19.35 -68.53 7.38
C ALA A 285 -19.29 -69.49 6.19
N LEU A 286 -18.35 -69.30 5.27
CA LEU A 286 -18.11 -70.22 4.14
C LEU A 286 -17.60 -71.58 4.59
N GLU A 287 -16.71 -71.63 5.59
CA GLU A 287 -16.25 -72.90 6.18
C GLU A 287 -17.42 -73.64 6.84
N GLY A 288 -18.27 -72.96 7.61
CA GLY A 288 -19.47 -73.56 8.19
C GLY A 288 -20.46 -74.09 7.13
N LEU A 289 -20.65 -73.37 6.03
CA LEU A 289 -21.47 -73.86 4.90
C LEU A 289 -20.84 -75.07 4.21
N ARG A 290 -19.51 -75.10 4.08
CA ARG A 290 -18.79 -76.22 3.46
C ARG A 290 -18.91 -77.48 4.32
N GLU A 291 -18.78 -77.36 5.64
CA GLU A 291 -18.99 -78.48 6.57
C GLU A 291 -20.44 -78.98 6.51
N ALA A 292 -21.42 -78.08 6.50
CA ALA A 292 -22.83 -78.43 6.33
C ALA A 292 -23.08 -79.19 5.01
N ASN A 293 -22.48 -78.73 3.91
CA ASN A 293 -22.60 -79.37 2.60
C ASN A 293 -21.90 -80.74 2.54
N ALA A 294 -20.75 -80.93 3.19
CA ALA A 294 -20.10 -82.24 3.31
C ALA A 294 -20.97 -83.25 4.08
N THR A 295 -21.66 -82.76 5.12
CA THR A 295 -22.63 -83.56 5.89
C THR A 295 -23.85 -83.92 5.04
N GLN A 296 -24.27 -83.03 4.13
CA GLN A 296 -25.41 -83.24 3.23
C GLN A 296 -25.06 -84.13 2.03
N SER A 297 -23.83 -84.06 1.51
CA SER A 297 -23.34 -84.88 0.40
C SER A 297 -23.19 -86.36 0.78
N SER A 298 -23.09 -86.68 2.08
CA SER A 298 -23.15 -88.06 2.59
C SER A 298 -24.58 -88.60 2.66
N ARG A 299 -25.60 -87.77 2.38
CA ARG A 299 -27.02 -88.08 2.59
C ARG A 299 -27.84 -88.09 1.30
N THR A 300 -27.23 -87.87 0.14
CA THR A 300 -27.93 -87.82 -1.15
C THR A 300 -27.09 -88.46 -2.27
N GLU A 301 -26.98 -89.79 -2.24
CA GLU A 301 -27.21 -90.56 -3.47
C GLU A 301 -28.73 -90.69 -3.64
N ILE A 302 -29.22 -90.59 -4.88
CA ILE A 302 -30.63 -90.42 -5.29
C ILE A 302 -31.12 -88.98 -5.20
N ALA A 303 -30.70 -88.14 -6.14
CA ALA A 303 -31.62 -87.35 -6.98
C ALA A 303 -30.82 -86.53 -7.99
N LEU A 304 -31.11 -86.78 -9.26
CA LEU A 304 -30.57 -86.13 -10.44
C LEU A 304 -31.18 -84.73 -10.60
N GLY A 305 -30.32 -83.77 -10.98
CA GLY A 305 -30.71 -82.54 -11.67
C GLY A 305 -30.94 -81.33 -10.78
N THR A 306 -30.13 -80.29 -10.92
CA THR A 306 -30.38 -79.16 -11.84
C THR A 306 -29.29 -78.11 -11.61
N GLN A 307 -28.69 -77.64 -12.70
CA GLN A 307 -27.73 -76.53 -12.75
C GLN A 307 -28.33 -75.23 -12.21
N THR A 308 -27.54 -74.47 -11.44
CA THR A 308 -27.70 -73.01 -11.37
C THR A 308 -26.35 -72.31 -11.23
N THR A 309 -26.03 -71.57 -12.28
CA THR A 309 -24.88 -70.69 -12.46
C THR A 309 -24.99 -69.48 -11.54
N ILE A 310 -24.02 -69.28 -10.65
CA ILE A 310 -23.91 -68.05 -9.83
C ILE A 310 -22.71 -67.26 -10.33
N ALA A 311 -23.02 -66.12 -10.98
CA ALA A 311 -22.07 -65.15 -11.46
C ALA A 311 -21.47 -64.35 -10.29
N GLY A 312 -20.15 -64.42 -10.12
CA GLY A 312 -19.41 -63.60 -9.16
C GLY A 312 -19.35 -62.14 -9.64
N GLN A 313 -19.96 -61.25 -8.87
CA GLN A 313 -19.95 -59.81 -9.09
C GLN A 313 -18.81 -59.21 -8.26
N GLN A 314 -17.69 -58.91 -8.92
CA GLN A 314 -16.53 -58.26 -8.31
C GLN A 314 -16.78 -56.75 -8.24
N GLU A 315 -17.05 -56.24 -7.05
CA GLU A 315 -17.31 -54.83 -6.80
C GLU A 315 -15.99 -54.03 -6.86
N VAL A 316 -15.75 -53.41 -8.02
CA VAL A 316 -14.65 -52.47 -8.24
C VAL A 316 -14.92 -51.20 -7.42
N VAL A 317 -14.17 -51.01 -6.35
CA VAL A 317 -14.12 -49.76 -5.58
C VAL A 317 -13.71 -48.63 -6.53
N ARG A 318 -14.69 -47.79 -6.90
CA ARG A 318 -14.47 -46.60 -7.74
C ARG A 318 -13.63 -45.58 -6.97
N PRO A 319 -12.58 -45.01 -7.57
CA PRO A 319 -11.82 -43.92 -6.97
C PRO A 319 -12.71 -42.69 -6.75
N ARG A 320 -12.35 -41.92 -5.73
CA ARG A 320 -13.04 -40.72 -5.22
C ARG A 320 -13.56 -39.82 -6.35
N SER A 321 -14.77 -39.31 -6.12
CA SER A 321 -15.54 -38.34 -6.90
C SER A 321 -14.68 -37.41 -7.78
N PRO A 322 -14.98 -37.28 -9.09
CA PRO A 322 -14.34 -36.31 -9.96
C PRO A 322 -14.53 -34.91 -9.36
N ARG A 323 -13.44 -34.22 -9.05
CA ARG A 323 -13.48 -32.78 -8.74
C ARG A 323 -14.28 -32.11 -9.86
N ASP A 324 -15.31 -31.34 -9.50
CA ASP A 324 -16.19 -30.69 -10.47
C ASP A 324 -15.45 -29.53 -11.16
N TYR A 325 -14.62 -29.86 -12.15
CA TYR A 325 -13.87 -28.89 -12.95
C TYR A 325 -14.79 -27.91 -13.68
N HIS A 326 -16.06 -28.27 -13.92
CA HIS A 326 -17.04 -27.34 -14.49
C HIS A 326 -17.39 -26.22 -13.52
N ALA A 327 -17.53 -26.51 -12.22
CA ALA A 327 -17.77 -25.48 -11.21
C ALA A 327 -16.60 -24.49 -11.15
N LEU A 328 -15.36 -24.99 -11.18
CA LEU A 328 -14.17 -24.16 -11.15
C LEU A 328 -14.03 -23.30 -12.42
N GLY A 329 -14.31 -23.87 -13.59
CA GLY A 329 -14.34 -23.11 -14.85
C GLY A 329 -15.38 -21.99 -14.86
N ARG A 330 -16.55 -22.21 -14.24
CA ARG A 330 -17.57 -21.15 -14.05
C ARG A 330 -17.07 -20.04 -13.13
N MET A 331 -16.42 -20.38 -12.02
CA MET A 331 -15.84 -19.40 -11.10
C MET A 331 -14.75 -18.57 -11.78
N LEU A 332 -13.87 -19.20 -12.54
CA LEU A 332 -12.81 -18.52 -13.28
C LEU A 332 -13.40 -17.54 -14.31
N ARG A 333 -14.37 -17.99 -15.10
CA ARG A 333 -15.06 -17.12 -16.08
C ARG A 333 -15.76 -15.95 -15.40
N TYR A 334 -16.39 -16.19 -14.24
CA TYR A 334 -17.02 -15.14 -13.45
C TYR A 334 -16.00 -14.11 -12.94
N ALA A 335 -14.86 -14.56 -12.41
CA ALA A 335 -13.79 -13.69 -11.95
C ALA A 335 -13.24 -12.82 -13.09
N VAL A 336 -12.94 -13.42 -14.25
CA VAL A 336 -12.45 -12.70 -15.44
C VAL A 336 -13.49 -11.70 -15.96
N SER A 337 -14.78 -12.01 -15.91
CA SER A 337 -15.84 -11.11 -16.40
C SER A 337 -15.95 -9.78 -15.65
N ARG A 338 -15.33 -9.65 -14.46
CA ARG A 338 -15.30 -8.40 -13.70
C ARG A 338 -14.25 -7.40 -14.19
N PHE A 339 -13.32 -7.81 -15.05
CA PHE A 339 -12.31 -6.93 -15.62
C PHE A 339 -12.82 -6.23 -16.88
N SER A 340 -12.11 -5.18 -17.34
CA SER A 340 -12.43 -4.52 -18.61
C SER A 340 -12.27 -5.48 -19.79
N SER A 341 -12.95 -5.23 -20.92
CA SER A 341 -12.86 -6.12 -22.09
C SER A 341 -11.43 -6.27 -22.63
N GLU A 342 -10.59 -5.23 -22.49
CA GLU A 342 -9.18 -5.27 -22.86
C GLU A 342 -8.38 -6.20 -21.93
N ASP A 343 -8.59 -6.08 -20.62
CA ASP A 343 -7.95 -6.94 -19.62
C ASP A 343 -8.40 -8.40 -19.74
N GLN A 344 -9.66 -8.63 -20.09
CA GLN A 344 -10.20 -9.96 -20.33
C GLN A 344 -9.44 -10.68 -21.45
N ASP A 345 -9.16 -9.99 -22.57
CA ASP A 345 -8.39 -10.57 -23.68
C ASP A 345 -6.98 -10.96 -23.25
N VAL A 346 -6.31 -10.08 -22.47
CA VAL A 346 -4.98 -10.36 -21.91
C VAL A 346 -5.01 -11.60 -21.00
N LEU A 347 -5.98 -11.68 -20.09
CA LEU A 347 -6.14 -12.81 -19.18
C LEU A 347 -6.40 -14.13 -19.95
N TRP A 348 -7.27 -14.12 -20.97
CA TRP A 348 -7.56 -15.31 -21.76
C TRP A 348 -6.35 -15.79 -22.58
N ARG A 349 -5.56 -14.88 -23.14
CA ARG A 349 -4.30 -15.23 -23.83
C ARG A 349 -3.27 -15.84 -22.88
N ALA A 350 -3.13 -15.29 -21.67
CA ALA A 350 -2.24 -15.84 -20.66
C ALA A 350 -2.68 -17.25 -20.22
N PHE A 351 -3.98 -17.46 -20.01
CA PHE A 351 -4.53 -18.78 -19.67
C PHE A 351 -4.32 -19.80 -20.78
N ALA A 352 -4.54 -19.43 -22.04
CA ALA A 352 -4.26 -20.29 -23.18
C ALA A 352 -2.77 -20.69 -23.22
N THR A 353 -1.87 -19.73 -22.99
CA THR A 353 -0.43 -19.97 -22.98
C THR A 353 -0.01 -20.92 -21.85
N MET A 354 -0.49 -20.68 -20.61
CA MET A 354 -0.24 -21.57 -19.48
C MET A 354 -0.79 -22.98 -19.70
N PHE A 355 -1.96 -23.08 -20.35
CA PHE A 355 -2.54 -24.37 -20.70
C PHE A 355 -1.66 -25.13 -21.70
N THR A 356 -1.18 -24.46 -22.75
CA THR A 356 -0.24 -25.06 -23.72
C THR A 356 1.03 -25.56 -23.04
N TRP A 357 1.65 -24.76 -22.17
CA TRP A 357 2.84 -25.19 -21.42
C TRP A 357 2.58 -26.38 -20.51
N ALA A 358 1.42 -26.43 -19.84
CA ALA A 358 1.06 -27.54 -18.98
C ALA A 358 0.86 -28.85 -19.78
N VAL A 359 0.34 -28.76 -21.01
CA VAL A 359 0.19 -29.90 -21.92
C VAL A 359 1.56 -30.35 -22.46
N ASP A 360 2.41 -29.42 -22.88
CA ASP A 360 3.76 -29.73 -23.40
C ASP A 360 4.63 -30.38 -22.33
N ALA A 361 4.61 -29.86 -21.09
CA ALA A 361 5.33 -30.44 -19.95
C ALA A 361 4.88 -31.86 -19.61
N ALA A 362 3.62 -32.22 -19.90
CA ALA A 362 3.11 -33.57 -19.72
C ALA A 362 3.50 -34.53 -20.87
N GLY A 363 3.79 -33.97 -22.05
CA GLY A 363 4.05 -34.70 -23.29
C GLY A 363 5.45 -35.31 -23.42
N GLU A 364 6.44 -34.81 -22.69
CA GLU A 364 7.84 -35.30 -22.80
C GLU A 364 8.05 -36.71 -22.22
N SER A 365 7.08 -37.23 -21.44
CA SER A 365 7.18 -38.52 -20.76
C SER A 365 6.60 -39.70 -21.57
N SER A 366 7.26 -40.04 -22.68
CA SER A 366 7.10 -41.26 -23.52
C SER A 366 5.69 -41.56 -24.05
N GLN A 367 5.59 -41.92 -25.35
CA GLN A 367 4.36 -42.06 -26.16
C GLN A 367 3.30 -43.10 -25.69
N ALA A 368 3.38 -43.62 -24.47
CA ALA A 368 2.39 -44.55 -23.93
C ALA A 368 1.15 -43.77 -23.41
N MET A 369 0.07 -43.84 -24.17
CA MET A 369 -1.34 -43.68 -23.78
C MET A 369 -1.59 -42.76 -22.56
N ILE A 370 -2.06 -41.53 -22.82
CA ILE A 370 -2.49 -40.58 -21.78
C ILE A 370 -3.54 -41.26 -20.90
N THR A 371 -3.12 -41.73 -19.73
CA THR A 371 -4.03 -42.29 -18.73
C THR A 371 -4.84 -41.15 -18.12
N LEU A 372 -6.09 -41.42 -17.76
CA LEU A 372 -7.02 -40.45 -17.14
C LEU A 372 -6.40 -39.74 -15.92
N THR A 373 -5.46 -40.41 -15.26
CA THR A 373 -4.66 -39.90 -14.13
C THR A 373 -3.72 -38.74 -14.52
N ARG A 374 -3.11 -38.75 -15.72
CA ARG A 374 -2.26 -37.64 -16.17
C ARG A 374 -3.08 -36.36 -16.42
N VAL A 375 -4.30 -36.50 -16.92
CA VAL A 375 -5.19 -35.35 -17.17
C VAL A 375 -5.56 -34.64 -15.87
N ALA A 376 -5.83 -35.41 -14.80
CA ALA A 376 -6.12 -34.84 -13.50
C ALA A 376 -4.91 -34.08 -12.92
N GLN A 377 -3.70 -34.63 -13.05
CA GLN A 377 -2.48 -34.00 -12.55
C GLN A 377 -2.13 -32.71 -13.31
N VAL A 378 -2.28 -32.72 -14.64
CA VAL A 378 -2.14 -31.51 -15.47
C VAL A 378 -3.16 -30.45 -15.05
N ALA A 379 -4.42 -30.83 -14.86
CA ALA A 379 -5.46 -29.91 -14.42
C ALA A 379 -5.15 -29.29 -13.04
N GLU A 380 -4.66 -30.07 -12.07
CA GLU A 380 -4.29 -29.55 -10.75
C GLU A 380 -3.16 -28.51 -10.82
N SER A 381 -2.10 -28.79 -11.59
CA SER A 381 -0.99 -27.85 -11.79
C SER A 381 -1.44 -26.55 -12.48
N MET A 382 -2.35 -26.68 -13.46
CA MET A 382 -2.84 -25.56 -14.25
C MET A 382 -3.75 -24.65 -13.43
N ILE A 383 -4.54 -25.21 -12.50
CA ILE A 383 -5.37 -24.43 -11.57
C ILE A 383 -4.49 -23.56 -10.66
N ALA A 384 -3.44 -24.13 -10.07
CA ALA A 384 -2.55 -23.38 -9.19
C ALA A 384 -1.85 -22.22 -9.93
N MET A 385 -1.35 -22.47 -11.14
CA MET A 385 -0.74 -21.43 -11.99
C MET A 385 -1.73 -20.34 -12.36
N THR A 386 -2.95 -20.71 -12.76
CA THR A 386 -4.02 -19.77 -13.13
C THR A 386 -4.40 -18.84 -11.97
N VAL A 387 -4.58 -19.41 -10.78
CA VAL A 387 -4.91 -18.64 -9.57
C VAL A 387 -3.78 -17.68 -9.20
N THR A 388 -2.53 -18.15 -9.25
CA THR A 388 -1.35 -17.33 -8.95
C THR A 388 -1.21 -16.17 -9.95
N PHE A 389 -1.39 -16.43 -11.24
CA PHE A 389 -1.35 -15.41 -12.28
C PHE A 389 -2.45 -14.35 -12.10
N LEU A 390 -3.70 -14.77 -11.80
CA LEU A 390 -4.79 -13.84 -11.53
C LEU A 390 -4.49 -12.94 -10.33
N PHE A 391 -3.91 -13.50 -9.28
CA PHE A 391 -3.54 -12.73 -8.09
C PHE A 391 -2.47 -11.69 -8.42
N LEU A 392 -1.41 -12.07 -9.15
CA LEU A 392 -0.38 -11.14 -9.61
C LEU A 392 -0.95 -10.06 -10.54
N PHE A 393 -1.84 -10.44 -11.46
CA PHE A 393 -2.52 -9.50 -12.34
C PHE A 393 -3.38 -8.50 -11.57
N MET A 394 -4.10 -8.96 -10.53
CA MET A 394 -4.87 -8.07 -9.65
C MET A 394 -3.97 -7.11 -8.88
N ILE A 395 -2.87 -7.58 -8.30
CA ILE A 395 -1.89 -6.74 -7.59
C ILE A 395 -1.31 -5.68 -8.52
N TRP A 396 -0.93 -6.07 -9.74
CA TRP A 396 -0.42 -5.16 -10.75
C TRP A 396 -1.46 -4.11 -11.16
N ARG A 397 -2.70 -4.52 -11.40
CA ARG A 397 -3.78 -3.64 -11.85
C ARG A 397 -4.27 -2.69 -10.74
N LEU A 398 -4.26 -3.14 -9.48
CA LEU A 398 -4.62 -2.32 -8.32
C LEU A 398 -3.54 -1.28 -7.96
N GLY A 399 -2.45 -1.19 -8.73
CA GLY A 399 -1.40 -0.21 -8.52
C GLY A 399 -0.58 -0.47 -7.25
N SER A 400 -0.69 -1.65 -6.66
CA SER A 400 0.08 -2.06 -5.48
C SER A 400 1.57 -2.26 -5.77
N VAL A 401 1.95 -2.30 -7.05
CA VAL A 401 3.33 -2.08 -7.50
C VAL A 401 3.43 -0.64 -7.96
N SER A 402 3.71 0.26 -7.01
CA SER A 402 3.96 1.66 -7.28
C SER A 402 5.02 1.78 -8.38
N ARG A 403 4.64 2.35 -9.54
CA ARG A 403 5.61 2.78 -10.54
C ARG A 403 6.60 3.69 -9.80
N PRO A 404 7.92 3.47 -9.89
CA PRO A 404 8.88 4.39 -9.28
C PRO A 404 8.62 5.78 -9.84
N LEU A 405 8.16 6.68 -8.97
CA LEU A 405 7.90 8.08 -9.27
C LEU A 405 9.25 8.73 -9.61
N GLY A 406 9.58 8.81 -10.91
CA GLY A 406 10.84 9.42 -11.34
C GLY A 406 11.26 9.18 -12.80
N LEU A 407 10.63 8.26 -13.53
CA LEU A 407 11.00 8.01 -14.93
C LEU A 407 10.33 9.03 -15.88
N SER A 408 11.13 9.60 -16.77
CA SER A 408 10.68 10.55 -17.79
C SER A 408 9.57 9.96 -18.66
N PRO A 409 8.58 10.78 -19.10
CA PRO A 409 7.52 10.31 -20.00
C PRO A 409 8.13 9.64 -21.24
N GLY A 410 7.86 8.34 -21.43
CA GLY A 410 8.28 7.58 -22.62
C GLY A 410 9.15 6.34 -22.37
N SER A 411 9.60 6.07 -21.14
CA SER A 411 10.32 4.82 -20.85
C SER A 411 9.34 3.77 -20.30
N ILE A 412 9.15 2.66 -21.03
CA ILE A 412 8.40 1.50 -20.56
C ILE A 412 9.41 0.49 -20.03
N ILE A 413 9.34 0.19 -18.73
CA ILE A 413 10.11 -0.90 -18.13
C ILE A 413 9.17 -2.11 -18.06
N ILE A 414 9.53 -3.17 -18.78
CA ILE A 414 8.87 -4.46 -18.66
C ILE A 414 9.81 -5.32 -17.82
N VAL A 415 9.35 -5.69 -16.62
CA VAL A 415 10.03 -6.66 -15.77
C VAL A 415 9.35 -7.99 -16.03
N ASP A 416 10.08 -8.94 -16.57
CA ASP A 416 9.57 -10.30 -16.78
C ASP A 416 9.41 -11.03 -15.43
N VAL A 417 8.60 -12.09 -15.39
CA VAL A 417 8.31 -12.92 -14.21
C VAL A 417 9.57 -13.52 -13.58
N LEU A 418 10.68 -13.54 -14.31
CA LEU A 418 12.00 -13.99 -13.86
C LEU A 418 12.89 -12.87 -13.27
N GLY A 419 12.40 -11.63 -13.18
CA GLY A 419 13.16 -10.49 -12.65
C GLY A 419 14.14 -9.85 -13.64
N GLU A 420 14.13 -10.28 -14.90
CA GLU A 420 14.90 -9.65 -15.98
C GLU A 420 14.26 -8.30 -16.37
N VAL A 421 15.07 -7.24 -16.37
CA VAL A 421 14.63 -5.88 -16.67
C VAL A 421 14.98 -5.55 -18.12
N LEU A 422 13.97 -5.53 -19.00
CA LEU A 422 14.17 -5.14 -20.39
C LEU A 422 13.96 -3.63 -20.57
N PHE A 423 15.04 -2.95 -20.96
CA PHE A 423 15.03 -1.52 -21.27
C PHE A 423 14.69 -1.30 -22.75
N SER A 424 13.48 -0.83 -23.04
CA SER A 424 13.18 -0.26 -24.34
C SER A 424 13.57 1.22 -24.34
N SER A 425 14.82 1.52 -24.71
CA SER A 425 15.24 2.89 -24.98
C SER A 425 14.73 3.30 -26.36
N PRO A 426 14.02 4.44 -26.51
CA PRO A 426 13.64 4.93 -27.82
C PRO A 426 14.91 5.26 -28.60
N ARG A 427 15.15 4.53 -29.71
CA ARG A 427 16.27 4.83 -30.62
C ARG A 427 16.18 6.30 -31.05
N PRO A 428 17.29 7.06 -30.97
CA PRO A 428 17.30 8.44 -31.47
C PRO A 428 17.01 8.41 -32.97
N SER A 429 15.93 9.06 -33.39
CA SER A 429 15.60 9.20 -34.80
C SER A 429 16.65 10.10 -35.48
N GLN A 430 17.46 9.50 -36.34
CA GLN A 430 18.21 10.24 -37.35
C GLN A 430 17.25 10.73 -38.43
N ARG A 431 16.93 12.03 -38.45
CA ARG A 431 16.59 12.89 -39.62
C ARG A 431 15.92 14.19 -39.11
N GLY A 432 16.29 15.40 -39.52
CA GLY A 432 17.21 15.78 -40.58
C GLY A 432 17.55 17.28 -40.53
N ARG A 433 18.77 17.54 -41.01
CA ARG A 433 19.29 18.78 -41.61
C ARG A 433 18.21 19.77 -42.07
N THR A 434 18.20 20.97 -41.50
CA THR A 434 17.76 22.19 -42.19
C THR A 434 18.90 23.19 -42.25
N ARG A 435 19.15 23.63 -43.48
CA ARG A 435 20.20 24.55 -43.94
C ARG A 435 20.12 25.90 -43.25
N THR A 436 21.25 26.34 -42.71
CA THR A 436 21.62 27.75 -42.58
C THR A 436 21.87 28.33 -43.98
N ARG A 437 21.20 29.43 -44.32
CA ARG A 437 21.59 30.33 -45.41
C ARG A 437 21.76 31.73 -44.85
N SER A 438 23.02 32.13 -44.76
CA SER A 438 23.52 33.49 -44.70
C SER A 438 23.22 34.25 -45.99
N PHE A 439 22.82 35.51 -45.90
CA PHE A 439 23.07 36.50 -46.95
C PHE A 439 23.26 37.91 -46.35
N CYS A 440 24.30 38.60 -46.83
CA CYS A 440 24.73 39.94 -46.44
C CYS A 440 23.95 41.06 -47.17
N ARG A 441 23.89 42.24 -46.50
CA ARG A 441 23.82 43.69 -46.90
C ARG A 441 23.92 44.09 -48.40
N PRO A 442 23.54 45.33 -48.86
CA PRO A 442 23.76 46.69 -48.24
C PRO A 442 22.64 47.77 -48.47
N SER A 443 22.49 48.83 -47.63
CA SER A 443 22.97 50.25 -47.69
C SER A 443 22.14 51.30 -48.49
N ALA A 444 22.17 52.56 -47.99
CA ALA A 444 21.72 53.89 -48.50
C ALA A 444 20.32 54.40 -48.01
N ALA A 445 20.22 55.43 -47.14
CA ALA A 445 20.30 56.91 -47.36
C ALA A 445 19.03 57.47 -48.06
N ALA A 446 18.36 58.60 -47.74
CA ALA A 446 18.50 59.74 -46.82
C ALA A 446 17.19 60.59 -46.85
N LEU A 447 17.13 61.67 -46.04
CA LEU A 447 16.36 62.93 -46.20
C LEU A 447 14.93 63.14 -45.61
N VAL A 448 14.92 63.77 -44.41
CA VAL A 448 14.24 65.00 -43.84
C VAL A 448 12.89 65.58 -44.42
N PRO A 449 12.25 66.65 -43.86
CA PRO A 449 10.97 66.62 -43.10
C PRO A 449 9.86 67.59 -43.63
N HIS A 450 8.67 67.65 -43.01
CA HIS A 450 7.78 68.85 -42.89
C HIS A 450 6.53 68.46 -42.08
N MET A 451 6.24 68.97 -40.88
CA MET A 451 5.65 70.27 -40.49
C MET A 451 4.24 70.54 -41.06
N TYR A 452 3.22 70.64 -40.17
CA TYR A 452 2.08 71.61 -40.09
C TYR A 452 1.05 71.08 -39.04
N LYS A 453 0.76 71.79 -37.93
CA LYS A 453 -0.41 72.68 -37.66
C LYS A 453 -1.76 72.05 -38.04
N GLY A 454 -2.86 72.09 -37.27
CA GLY A 454 -3.32 72.84 -36.10
C GLY A 454 -4.70 72.26 -35.68
N VAL A 455 -5.12 72.40 -34.42
CA VAL A 455 -6.10 73.38 -33.90
C VAL A 455 -7.58 73.02 -34.16
N SER A 456 -8.35 72.98 -33.05
CA SER A 456 -9.82 73.19 -32.89
C SER A 456 -10.77 72.18 -33.55
N THR A 457 -11.93 71.78 -33.04
CA THR A 457 -12.90 72.32 -32.04
C THR A 457 -13.85 71.14 -31.77
N ALA A 458 -14.21 70.81 -30.52
CA ALA A 458 -15.42 71.24 -29.79
C ALA A 458 -16.78 70.88 -30.45
N TRP A 459 -17.78 70.68 -29.58
CA TRP A 459 -19.22 70.42 -29.78
C TRP A 459 -19.61 68.94 -29.93
N ALA A 460 -20.71 68.43 -29.36
CA ALA A 460 -21.63 68.88 -28.32
C ALA A 460 -22.61 67.69 -28.07
N THR A 461 -22.78 67.34 -26.79
CA THR A 461 -24.02 66.96 -26.07
C THR A 461 -25.24 66.31 -26.76
N GLN A 462 -25.89 65.46 -25.92
CA GLN A 462 -27.34 65.22 -25.80
C GLN A 462 -27.92 64.20 -26.82
N ASN A 463 -28.86 63.29 -26.50
CA ASN A 463 -29.69 63.08 -25.31
C ASN A 463 -30.49 61.74 -25.42
N ILE A 464 -31.14 61.32 -24.31
CA ILE A 464 -32.36 60.45 -24.22
C ILE A 464 -32.09 58.95 -24.48
N SER A 465 -32.36 57.99 -23.57
CA SER A 465 -33.45 57.86 -22.57
C SER A 465 -32.96 57.11 -21.33
#